data_AF-A0A4P8IQ14-F1
#
_entry.id   AF-A0A4P8IQ14-F1
#
_cell.length_a   1.000
_cell.length_b   1.000
_cell.length_c   1.000
_cell.angle_alpha   90.00
_cell.angle_beta   90.00
_cell.angle_gamma   90.00
#
_symmetry.space_group_name_H-M   'P 1'
#
loop_
_entity.id
_entity.type
_entity.pdbx_description
1 polymer ?
#
loop_
_entity_poly.entity_id
_entity_poly.type
_entity_poly.pdbx_seq_one_letter_code
_entity_poly.pdbx_strand_id
1 'polypeptide(L)'
;MAVFTVFFCGTGSNSFDFRHKDDKHSGPDVKPEDRIHYHSGELVSTLARNAGGMEFVDWIIVDGPGSGNLQEDDKFVKPGNYSKGKGTRWGSGWEENVGHAMAMIRGDATWSRKELTELGRRIIQDSHELEGREPPEVPDERLVTQQSLQMQKIKIFRKDKPITQINAIGWSRGAVTTHMFAHALAEDPDLKHIPVNIVAVDPVTGPRNSQLNRTSIPSNVKHYVAFYAQDELSVFFEPVVPSLADGVQSAIYTLPGRHATLVGNAGNYIGTASDPESGTDTFFSPARVVRMLSEHYLTSWGTALKLGEPYSDTVMLECYDKMVEQEKGYVALRNTTYKTNLWRSERPVTVGQSWFNTNFSLVPQLKPDDWFINWHHRSLFEQHFPQLYAPLSRHEWPNSPEAHEAVRRVETVAPSTWKALTDLLDPEGIHAQKV
;
A
#
# COMPACT_ATOMS: atom_id res chain seq x y z
N MET A 1 5.97 26.85 5.36
CA MET A 1 6.33 25.42 5.50
C MET A 1 5.24 24.61 4.82
N ALA A 2 5.61 23.72 3.90
CA ALA A 2 4.66 22.92 3.12
C ALA A 2 5.07 21.44 3.16
N VAL A 3 4.07 20.56 3.29
CA VAL A 3 4.24 19.11 3.18
C VAL A 3 3.91 18.72 1.74
N PHE A 4 4.77 17.90 1.12
CA PHE A 4 4.49 17.33 -0.20
C PHE A 4 4.32 15.82 -0.10
N THR A 5 3.21 15.27 -0.60
CA THR A 5 2.92 13.83 -0.52
C THR A 5 2.97 13.14 -1.88
N VAL A 6 3.68 12.02 -1.98
CA VAL A 6 3.80 11.23 -3.21
C VAL A 6 3.16 9.86 -3.03
N PHE A 7 2.23 9.51 -3.92
CA PHE A 7 1.52 8.23 -3.93
C PHE A 7 2.02 7.37 -5.10
N PHE A 8 2.70 6.26 -4.84
CA PHE A 8 3.22 5.34 -5.86
C PHE A 8 2.38 4.06 -5.96
N CYS A 9 1.60 3.94 -7.03
CA CYS A 9 0.76 2.76 -7.27
C CYS A 9 1.60 1.49 -7.45
N GLY A 10 0.99 0.35 -7.11
CA GLY A 10 1.58 -0.96 -7.32
C GLY A 10 1.62 -1.37 -8.79
N THR A 11 2.33 -2.46 -9.07
CA THR A 11 2.43 -2.98 -10.45
C THR A 11 1.07 -3.16 -11.09
N GLY A 12 0.90 -2.70 -12.33
CA GLY A 12 -0.33 -2.93 -13.06
C GLY A 12 -1.49 -2.06 -12.56
N SER A 13 -1.30 -1.34 -11.45
CA SER A 13 -2.26 -0.43 -10.86
C SER A 13 -1.97 1.01 -11.24
N ASN A 14 -3.02 1.83 -11.26
CA ASN A 14 -2.99 3.21 -11.71
C ASN A 14 -3.90 4.10 -10.85
N SER A 15 -3.77 5.40 -11.06
CA SER A 15 -4.52 6.46 -10.38
C SER A 15 -6.04 6.42 -10.52
N PHE A 16 -6.60 5.60 -11.43
CA PHE A 16 -8.04 5.41 -11.60
C PHE A 16 -8.59 4.18 -10.87
N ASP A 17 -7.73 3.36 -10.25
CA ASP A 17 -8.16 2.14 -9.56
C ASP A 17 -8.99 2.39 -8.28
N PHE A 18 -9.08 3.65 -7.83
CA PHE A 18 -10.01 4.07 -6.78
C PHE A 18 -11.49 3.83 -7.17
N ARG A 19 -11.77 3.70 -8.48
CA ARG A 19 -13.12 3.47 -9.02
C ARG A 19 -13.48 2.00 -9.18
N HIS A 20 -12.53 1.07 -9.08
CA HIS A 20 -12.77 -0.37 -9.24
C HIS A 20 -13.38 -1.01 -7.98
N LYS A 21 -14.41 -0.36 -7.43
CA LYS A 21 -15.23 -0.87 -6.31
C LYS A 21 -16.24 -1.92 -6.76
N ASP A 22 -16.77 -1.77 -7.98
CA ASP A 22 -17.77 -2.65 -8.57
C ASP A 22 -17.39 -3.03 -10.02
N ASP A 23 -17.46 -4.32 -10.34
CA ASP A 23 -17.11 -4.98 -11.62
C ASP A 23 -17.84 -4.48 -12.88
N LYS A 24 -18.67 -3.44 -12.81
CA LYS A 24 -19.53 -3.08 -13.96
C LYS A 24 -18.78 -2.45 -15.14
N HIS A 25 -17.47 -2.21 -15.01
CA HIS A 25 -16.65 -1.48 -16.00
C HIS A 25 -15.48 -2.29 -16.57
N SER A 26 -15.34 -3.55 -16.18
CA SER A 26 -14.51 -4.51 -16.90
C SER A 26 -15.14 -4.68 -18.28
N GLY A 27 -14.51 -4.15 -19.34
CA GLY A 27 -15.02 -4.31 -20.71
C GLY A 27 -15.35 -5.77 -21.02
N PRO A 28 -16.23 -6.04 -22.01
CA PRO A 28 -16.77 -7.39 -22.27
C PRO A 28 -15.71 -8.47 -22.54
N ASP A 29 -14.46 -8.07 -22.78
CA ASP A 29 -13.32 -8.94 -23.11
C ASP A 29 -12.41 -9.30 -21.91
N VAL A 30 -12.70 -8.82 -20.69
CA VAL A 30 -11.90 -9.15 -19.49
C VAL A 30 -12.38 -10.48 -18.89
N LYS A 31 -11.49 -11.47 -18.88
CA LYS A 31 -11.79 -12.79 -18.31
C LYS A 31 -12.10 -12.67 -16.80
N PRO A 32 -13.03 -13.48 -16.25
CA PRO A 32 -13.40 -13.43 -14.84
C PRO A 32 -12.21 -13.49 -13.87
N GLU A 33 -11.20 -14.31 -14.17
CA GLU A 33 -9.98 -14.47 -13.37
C GLU A 33 -9.03 -13.25 -13.39
N ASP A 34 -9.20 -12.35 -14.37
CA ASP A 34 -8.41 -11.13 -14.55
C ASP A 34 -9.14 -9.88 -14.01
N ARG A 35 -10.37 -10.02 -13.50
CA ARG A 35 -11.15 -8.91 -12.95
C ARG A 35 -10.55 -8.47 -11.62
N ILE A 36 -10.27 -7.18 -11.46
CA ILE A 36 -9.68 -6.66 -10.22
C ILE A 36 -10.81 -6.06 -9.37
N HIS A 37 -11.07 -6.65 -8.20
CA HIS A 37 -12.06 -6.15 -7.24
C HIS A 37 -11.37 -5.57 -6.02
N TYR A 38 -11.30 -4.25 -5.94
CA TYR A 38 -10.90 -3.58 -4.72
C TYR A 38 -12.15 -3.14 -3.97
N HIS A 39 -12.51 -3.83 -2.88
CA HIS A 39 -13.75 -3.57 -2.12
C HIS A 39 -13.94 -2.11 -1.72
N SER A 40 -12.85 -1.35 -1.53
CA SER A 40 -12.90 0.08 -1.24
C SER A 40 -12.07 0.93 -2.19
N GLY A 41 -11.80 0.44 -3.40
CA GLY A 41 -10.82 1.00 -4.32
C GLY A 41 -9.40 0.57 -3.94
N GLU A 42 -8.46 0.59 -4.89
CA GLU A 42 -7.06 0.27 -4.56
C GLU A 42 -6.53 1.29 -3.54
N LEU A 43 -5.79 0.81 -2.55
CA LEU A 43 -5.38 1.62 -1.40
C LEU A 43 -4.68 2.92 -1.80
N VAL A 44 -3.61 2.85 -2.59
CA VAL A 44 -2.77 4.01 -2.90
C VAL A 44 -3.54 5.04 -3.72
N SER A 45 -4.28 4.60 -4.73
CA SER A 45 -5.13 5.46 -5.57
C SER A 45 -6.28 6.10 -4.78
N THR A 46 -6.86 5.36 -3.83
CA THR A 46 -7.92 5.88 -2.95
C THR A 46 -7.37 6.92 -1.99
N LEU A 47 -6.21 6.67 -1.38
CA LEU A 47 -5.54 7.65 -0.51
C LEU A 47 -5.19 8.94 -1.27
N ALA A 48 -4.68 8.82 -2.50
CA ALA A 48 -4.41 9.98 -3.34
C ALA A 48 -5.67 10.77 -3.68
N ARG A 49 -6.80 10.10 -3.99
CA ARG A 49 -8.07 10.81 -4.22
C ARG A 49 -8.68 11.43 -2.98
N ASN A 50 -8.34 10.90 -1.82
CA ASN A 50 -8.70 11.49 -0.54
C ASN A 50 -7.76 12.64 -0.14
N ALA A 51 -6.66 12.88 -0.87
CA ALA A 51 -5.73 13.94 -0.54
C ALA A 51 -6.37 15.34 -0.63
N GLY A 52 -6.16 16.10 0.44
CA GLY A 52 -6.44 17.51 0.54
C GLY A 52 -5.51 18.36 -0.34
N GLY A 53 -5.70 19.67 -0.32
CA GLY A 53 -4.89 20.56 -1.14
C GLY A 53 -5.08 20.35 -2.64
N MET A 54 -4.04 20.70 -3.40
CA MET A 54 -4.02 20.74 -4.86
C MET A 54 -3.00 19.77 -5.44
N GLU A 55 -3.46 18.91 -6.34
CA GLU A 55 -2.61 18.02 -7.15
C GLU A 55 -1.55 18.84 -7.91
N PHE A 56 -0.34 18.30 -7.95
CA PHE A 56 0.92 18.88 -8.45
C PHE A 56 1.53 19.96 -7.53
N VAL A 57 0.80 20.49 -6.55
CA VAL A 57 1.31 21.49 -5.60
C VAL A 57 1.60 20.86 -4.25
N ASP A 58 0.62 20.19 -3.66
CA ASP A 58 0.71 19.59 -2.32
C ASP A 58 0.91 18.07 -2.38
N TRP A 59 0.53 17.45 -3.49
CA TRP A 59 0.71 16.01 -3.69
C TRP A 59 0.69 15.62 -5.17
N ILE A 60 1.18 14.42 -5.46
CA ILE A 60 1.05 13.75 -6.76
C ILE A 60 0.76 12.26 -6.57
N ILE A 61 0.08 11.66 -7.54
CA ILE A 61 0.02 10.21 -7.71
C ILE A 61 0.82 9.82 -8.94
N VAL A 62 1.50 8.68 -8.86
CA VAL A 62 2.33 8.12 -9.92
C VAL A 62 1.89 6.68 -10.16
N ASP A 63 1.42 6.43 -11.38
CA ASP A 63 1.03 5.10 -11.84
C ASP A 63 2.16 4.06 -11.66
N GLY A 64 1.77 2.82 -11.37
CA GLY A 64 2.73 1.76 -11.13
C GLY A 64 3.32 1.19 -12.42
N PRO A 65 4.52 0.58 -12.37
CA PRO A 65 5.13 -0.04 -13.53
C PRO A 65 4.20 -1.07 -14.19
N GLY A 66 4.06 -1.00 -15.52
CA GLY A 66 3.27 -1.95 -16.30
C GLY A 66 1.74 -1.77 -16.22
N SER A 67 1.23 -0.64 -15.71
CA SER A 67 -0.20 -0.32 -15.65
C SER A 67 -0.86 0.01 -17.00
N GLY A 68 -0.08 0.10 -18.08
CA GLY A 68 -0.55 0.74 -19.33
C GLY A 68 -0.40 2.26 -19.30
N ASN A 69 -0.06 2.82 -18.14
CA ASN A 69 0.64 4.09 -17.98
C ASN A 69 -0.11 5.29 -18.57
N LEU A 70 -1.36 5.43 -18.12
CA LEU A 70 -2.28 6.48 -18.53
C LEU A 70 -1.78 7.89 -18.17
N GLN A 71 -0.82 7.99 -17.23
CA GLN A 71 -0.14 9.23 -16.82
C GLN A 71 1.26 9.44 -17.42
N GLU A 72 1.79 8.60 -18.33
CA GLU A 72 3.11 8.85 -18.96
C GLU A 72 3.15 10.21 -19.68
N ASP A 73 1.99 10.66 -20.15
CA ASP A 73 1.84 11.95 -20.81
C ASP A 73 1.97 13.15 -19.87
N ASP A 74 1.80 12.95 -18.57
CA ASP A 74 1.89 13.99 -17.55
C ASP A 74 3.27 14.01 -16.88
N LYS A 75 4.17 13.07 -17.22
CA LYS A 75 5.50 13.02 -16.63
C LYS A 75 6.33 14.24 -16.99
N PHE A 76 7.12 14.69 -16.02
CA PHE A 76 8.11 15.76 -16.17
C PHE A 76 9.45 15.28 -16.72
N VAL A 77 9.58 13.96 -16.91
CA VAL A 77 10.76 13.30 -17.48
C VAL A 77 10.33 12.48 -18.68
N LYS A 78 11.26 12.21 -19.60
CA LYS A 78 10.96 11.49 -20.82
C LYS A 78 10.45 10.08 -20.48
N PRO A 79 9.26 9.69 -20.96
CA PRO A 79 8.70 8.37 -20.69
C PRO A 79 9.51 7.28 -21.39
N GLY A 80 9.72 6.15 -20.72
CA GLY A 80 10.43 4.99 -21.30
C GLY A 80 9.59 4.19 -22.31
N ASN A 81 8.26 4.42 -22.37
CA ASN A 81 7.30 3.72 -23.24
C ASN A 81 7.43 2.19 -23.21
N TYR A 82 7.51 1.62 -22.00
CA TYR A 82 7.67 0.19 -21.83
C TYR A 82 6.40 -0.59 -22.16
N SER A 83 6.54 -1.72 -22.85
CA SER A 83 5.41 -2.64 -23.05
C SER A 83 4.93 -3.19 -21.70
N LYS A 84 3.62 -3.44 -21.57
CA LYS A 84 2.96 -3.94 -20.35
C LYS A 84 3.71 -5.12 -19.72
N GLY A 85 4.17 -6.08 -20.55
CA GLY A 85 4.94 -7.24 -20.10
C GLY A 85 6.36 -6.93 -19.60
N LYS A 86 7.05 -5.92 -20.15
CA LYS A 86 8.39 -5.52 -19.68
C LYS A 86 8.32 -4.75 -18.36
N GLY A 87 7.37 -3.83 -18.21
CA GLY A 87 7.12 -3.12 -16.95
C GLY A 87 6.74 -4.08 -15.81
N THR A 88 5.79 -4.99 -16.06
CA THR A 88 5.29 -5.95 -15.06
C THR A 88 6.31 -7.05 -14.70
N ARG A 89 7.27 -7.37 -15.56
CA ARG A 89 8.26 -8.46 -15.29
C ARG A 89 9.62 -7.97 -14.81
N TRP A 90 10.07 -6.80 -15.25
CA TRP A 90 11.43 -6.32 -15.02
C TRP A 90 11.53 -5.00 -14.24
N GLY A 91 10.39 -4.37 -13.91
CA GLY A 91 10.39 -3.11 -13.16
C GLY A 91 10.75 -1.88 -14.00
N SER A 92 10.78 -2.00 -15.32
CA SER A 92 10.99 -0.86 -16.22
C SER A 92 9.93 0.22 -15.97
N GLY A 93 10.35 1.45 -15.70
CA GLY A 93 9.47 2.58 -15.33
C GLY A 93 9.76 3.17 -13.94
N TRP A 94 10.52 2.46 -13.08
CA TRP A 94 10.84 2.93 -11.74
C TRP A 94 11.69 4.20 -11.73
N GLU A 95 12.74 4.20 -12.53
CA GLU A 95 13.66 5.32 -12.63
C GLU A 95 12.92 6.58 -13.14
N GLU A 96 12.01 6.42 -14.10
CA GLU A 96 11.15 7.51 -14.57
C GLU A 96 10.15 7.97 -13.51
N ASN A 97 9.58 7.06 -12.72
CA ASN A 97 8.66 7.41 -11.63
C ASN A 97 9.37 8.23 -10.54
N VAL A 98 10.59 7.82 -10.16
CA VAL A 98 11.44 8.59 -9.23
C VAL A 98 11.80 9.94 -9.84
N GLY A 99 12.27 9.96 -11.10
CA GLY A 99 12.64 11.18 -11.80
C GLY A 99 11.48 12.17 -11.92
N HIS A 100 10.27 11.68 -12.19
CA HIS A 100 9.06 12.49 -12.23
C HIS A 100 8.74 13.12 -10.88
N ALA A 101 8.78 12.35 -9.79
CA ALA A 101 8.54 12.87 -8.44
C ALA A 101 9.60 13.91 -8.02
N MET A 102 10.87 13.67 -8.33
CA MET A 102 11.96 14.63 -8.10
C MET A 102 11.75 15.93 -8.86
N ALA A 103 11.40 15.85 -10.15
CA ALA A 103 11.13 17.01 -10.99
C ALA A 103 9.90 17.81 -10.50
N MET A 104 8.86 17.12 -10.03
CA MET A 104 7.69 17.73 -9.42
C MET A 104 7.99 18.50 -8.14
N ILE A 105 8.90 18.00 -7.31
CA ILE A 105 9.34 18.71 -6.09
C ILE A 105 10.10 19.98 -6.45
N ARG A 106 11.02 19.92 -7.41
CA ARG A 106 11.73 21.12 -7.90
C ARG A 106 10.81 22.11 -8.59
N GLY A 107 9.72 21.62 -9.19
CA GLY A 107 8.86 22.43 -10.05
C GLY A 107 9.47 22.72 -11.41
N ASP A 108 10.39 21.86 -11.88
CA ASP A 108 11.08 22.02 -13.16
C ASP A 108 10.97 20.74 -13.98
N ALA A 109 10.35 20.84 -15.16
CA ALA A 109 10.15 19.74 -16.08
C ALA A 109 11.31 19.65 -17.07
N THR A 110 12.03 18.54 -17.08
CA THR A 110 13.14 18.30 -18.04
C THR A 110 12.64 17.74 -19.37
N TRP A 111 11.36 17.37 -19.44
CA TRP A 111 10.69 16.92 -20.64
C TRP A 111 9.26 17.42 -20.68
N SER A 112 8.71 17.58 -21.89
CA SER A 112 7.30 17.94 -22.10
C SER A 112 6.80 17.29 -23.38
N ARG A 113 5.58 16.73 -23.33
CA ARG A 113 4.95 16.17 -24.52
C ARG A 113 4.35 17.29 -25.37
N LYS A 114 4.95 17.54 -26.53
CA LYS A 114 4.40 18.48 -27.51
C LYS A 114 3.35 17.83 -28.41
N GLU A 115 3.55 16.59 -28.84
CA GLU A 115 2.61 15.93 -29.78
C GLU A 115 1.33 15.44 -29.09
N LEU A 116 0.19 15.47 -29.78
CA LEU A 116 -1.03 14.82 -29.29
C LEU A 116 -0.95 13.30 -29.37
N THR A 117 -1.54 12.63 -28.38
CA THR A 117 -1.78 11.19 -28.45
C THR A 117 -2.93 10.88 -29.40
N GLU A 118 -2.98 9.63 -29.86
CA GLU A 118 -4.08 9.14 -30.69
C GLU A 118 -5.44 9.26 -29.98
N LEU A 119 -5.48 9.00 -28.66
CA LEU A 119 -6.68 9.24 -27.86
C LEU A 119 -7.02 10.73 -27.78
N GLY A 120 -6.02 11.60 -27.59
CA GLY A 120 -6.22 13.04 -27.60
C GLY A 120 -6.76 13.55 -28.94
N ARG A 121 -6.25 13.02 -30.06
CA ARG A 121 -6.78 13.32 -31.40
C ARG A 121 -8.23 12.88 -31.54
N ARG A 122 -8.56 11.65 -31.11
CA ARG A 122 -9.93 11.12 -31.13
C ARG A 122 -10.90 11.96 -30.29
N ILE A 123 -10.53 12.32 -29.05
CA ILE A 123 -11.38 13.16 -28.20
C ILE A 123 -11.69 14.51 -28.85
N ILE A 124 -10.69 15.15 -29.46
CA ILE A 124 -10.91 16.41 -30.19
C ILE A 124 -11.87 16.17 -31.36
N GLN A 125 -11.62 15.14 -32.16
CA GLN A 125 -12.47 14.81 -33.29
C GLN A 125 -13.92 14.54 -32.87
N ASP A 126 -14.13 13.65 -31.90
CA ASP A 126 -15.45 13.29 -31.37
C ASP A 126 -16.18 14.50 -30.78
N SER A 127 -15.47 15.40 -30.09
CA SER A 127 -16.07 16.62 -29.52
C SER A 127 -16.61 17.56 -30.59
N HIS A 128 -15.92 17.68 -31.73
CA HIS A 128 -16.36 18.51 -32.85
C HIS A 128 -17.52 17.87 -33.61
N GLU A 129 -17.51 16.55 -33.79
CA GLU A 129 -18.62 15.79 -34.37
C GLU A 129 -19.90 15.95 -33.53
N LEU A 130 -19.80 15.88 -32.20
CA LEU A 130 -20.92 16.13 -31.27
C LEU A 130 -21.47 17.56 -31.34
N GLU A 131 -20.61 18.55 -31.61
CA GLU A 131 -21.00 19.95 -31.80
C GLU A 131 -21.50 20.25 -33.22
N GLY A 132 -21.50 19.28 -34.14
CA GLY A 132 -21.86 19.47 -35.55
C GLY A 132 -20.90 20.41 -36.29
N ARG A 133 -19.65 20.48 -35.86
CA ARG A 133 -18.60 21.33 -36.43
C ARG A 133 -17.59 20.48 -37.19
N GLU A 134 -16.95 21.05 -38.21
CA GLU A 134 -15.80 20.39 -38.81
C GLU A 134 -14.65 20.29 -37.79
N PRO A 135 -13.92 19.16 -37.74
CA PRO A 135 -12.77 19.02 -36.88
C PRO A 135 -11.68 20.03 -37.28
N PRO A 136 -11.06 20.74 -36.33
CA PRO A 136 -10.01 21.67 -36.64
C PRO A 136 -8.77 20.90 -37.10
N GLU A 137 -7.96 21.53 -37.96
CA GLU A 137 -6.62 21.06 -38.22
C GLU A 137 -5.82 21.15 -36.91
N VAL A 138 -5.56 20.00 -36.28
CA VAL A 138 -4.86 19.95 -35.01
C VAL A 138 -3.36 20.10 -35.29
N PRO A 139 -2.69 21.14 -34.79
CA PRO A 139 -1.25 21.31 -35.01
C PRO A 139 -0.47 20.10 -34.49
N ASP A 140 0.59 19.72 -35.20
CA ASP A 140 1.44 18.59 -34.80
C ASP A 140 2.09 18.81 -33.42
N GLU A 141 2.39 20.06 -33.05
CA GLU A 141 2.94 20.44 -31.74
C GLU A 141 1.97 21.33 -30.95
N ARG A 142 1.70 20.95 -29.70
CA ARG A 142 0.97 21.76 -28.71
C ARG A 142 1.80 22.98 -28.30
N LEU A 143 1.18 24.16 -28.34
CA LEU A 143 1.76 25.41 -27.82
C LEU A 143 1.84 25.42 -26.29
N VAL A 144 0.88 24.79 -25.61
CA VAL A 144 0.82 24.66 -24.15
C VAL A 144 0.70 23.18 -23.81
N THR A 145 1.63 22.68 -23.00
CA THR A 145 1.67 21.28 -22.58
C THR A 145 1.05 21.13 -21.19
N GLN A 146 0.64 19.92 -20.82
CA GLN A 146 0.18 19.66 -19.45
C GLN A 146 1.28 19.99 -18.44
N GLN A 147 2.53 19.68 -18.78
CA GLN A 147 3.69 20.00 -17.96
C GLN A 147 3.86 21.50 -17.75
N SER A 148 3.67 22.32 -18.79
CA SER A 148 3.79 23.78 -18.64
C SER A 148 2.69 24.36 -17.75
N LEU A 149 1.45 23.82 -17.82
CA LEU A 149 0.37 24.17 -16.91
C LEU A 149 0.69 23.79 -15.46
N GLN A 150 1.18 22.57 -15.24
CA GLN A 150 1.57 22.06 -13.93
C GLN A 150 2.72 22.89 -13.31
N MET A 151 3.74 23.24 -14.10
CA MET A 151 4.83 24.13 -13.66
C MET A 151 4.32 25.52 -13.29
N GLN A 152 3.40 26.11 -14.05
CA GLN A 152 2.80 27.40 -13.70
C GLN A 152 2.01 27.32 -12.39
N LYS A 153 1.24 26.24 -12.17
CA LYS A 153 0.58 26.00 -10.88
C LYS A 153 1.59 25.97 -9.75
N ILE A 154 2.66 25.20 -9.88
CA ILE A 154 3.72 25.10 -8.86
C ILE A 154 4.32 26.49 -8.58
N LYS A 155 4.69 27.23 -9.62
CA LYS A 155 5.27 28.58 -9.51
C LYS A 155 4.37 29.56 -8.78
N ILE A 156 3.05 29.51 -9.03
CA ILE A 156 2.08 30.42 -8.40
C ILE A 156 1.81 30.00 -6.95
N PHE A 157 1.51 28.72 -6.71
CA PHE A 157 0.97 28.27 -5.42
C PHE A 157 2.04 27.90 -4.39
N ARG A 158 3.26 27.55 -4.83
CA ARG A 158 4.41 27.35 -3.93
C ARG A 158 5.26 28.59 -3.73
N LYS A 159 4.89 29.73 -4.34
CA LYS A 159 5.57 31.01 -4.11
C LYS A 159 5.56 31.31 -2.60
N ASP A 160 6.74 31.51 -2.03
CA ASP A 160 6.97 31.76 -0.60
C ASP A 160 6.56 30.61 0.35
N LYS A 161 6.33 29.41 -0.19
CA LYS A 161 5.97 28.20 0.55
C LYS A 161 6.87 27.02 0.15
N PRO A 162 8.15 27.03 0.55
CA PRO A 162 9.05 25.92 0.25
C PRO A 162 8.57 24.63 0.91
N ILE A 163 8.82 23.51 0.23
CA ILE A 163 8.60 22.17 0.77
C ILE A 163 9.59 21.96 1.91
N THR A 164 9.09 21.62 3.08
CA THR A 164 9.89 21.40 4.29
C THR A 164 9.82 19.97 4.80
N GLN A 165 8.94 19.15 4.21
CA GLN A 165 8.82 17.73 4.50
C GLN A 165 8.18 17.01 3.31
N ILE A 166 8.63 15.77 3.09
CA ILE A 166 8.08 14.89 2.07
C ILE A 166 7.51 13.63 2.73
N ASN A 167 6.30 13.26 2.35
CA ASN A 167 5.70 11.97 2.72
C ASN A 167 5.57 11.13 1.45
N ALA A 168 5.89 9.84 1.51
CA ALA A 168 5.75 8.92 0.39
C ALA A 168 5.02 7.66 0.83
N ILE A 169 4.09 7.20 0.01
CA ILE A 169 3.44 5.90 0.20
C ILE A 169 3.45 5.12 -1.09
N GLY A 170 3.64 3.81 -1.00
CA GLY A 170 3.43 2.95 -2.16
C GLY A 170 3.10 1.52 -1.77
N TRP A 171 2.63 0.76 -2.77
CA TRP A 171 2.35 -0.66 -2.64
C TRP A 171 3.21 -1.46 -3.63
N SER A 172 3.64 -2.67 -3.28
CA SER A 172 4.36 -3.56 -4.18
C SER A 172 5.66 -2.94 -4.69
N ARG A 173 5.85 -2.91 -5.99
CA ARG A 173 6.91 -2.16 -6.67
C ARG A 173 6.84 -0.65 -6.45
N GLY A 174 5.66 -0.08 -6.21
CA GLY A 174 5.50 1.32 -5.80
C GLY A 174 6.07 1.57 -4.42
N ALA A 175 5.94 0.63 -3.48
CA ALA A 175 6.58 0.70 -2.17
C ALA A 175 8.11 0.69 -2.30
N VAL A 176 8.68 -0.16 -3.17
CA VAL A 176 10.13 -0.12 -3.49
C VAL A 176 10.53 1.21 -4.14
N THR A 177 9.64 1.81 -4.93
CA THR A 177 9.88 3.13 -5.54
C THR A 177 10.02 4.21 -4.46
N THR A 178 9.33 4.10 -3.31
CA THR A 178 9.55 5.01 -2.18
C THR A 178 10.98 4.92 -1.62
N HIS A 179 11.59 3.73 -1.58
CA HIS A 179 12.97 3.56 -1.15
C HIS A 179 13.91 4.26 -2.13
N MET A 180 13.73 3.99 -3.43
CA MET A 180 14.54 4.58 -4.50
C MET A 180 14.44 6.11 -4.49
N PHE A 181 13.23 6.62 -4.28
CA PHE A 181 12.94 8.04 -4.20
C PHE A 181 13.62 8.71 -2.99
N ALA A 182 13.60 8.07 -1.82
CA ALA A 182 14.29 8.60 -0.65
C ALA A 182 15.81 8.68 -0.85
N HIS A 183 16.41 7.70 -1.51
CA HIS A 183 17.83 7.74 -1.90
C HIS A 183 18.12 8.85 -2.90
N ALA A 184 17.29 9.01 -3.93
CA ALA A 184 17.44 10.09 -4.90
C ALA A 184 17.35 11.48 -4.23
N LEU A 185 16.49 11.66 -3.23
CA LEU A 185 16.44 12.87 -2.42
C LEU A 185 17.71 13.05 -1.58
N ALA A 186 18.23 11.99 -0.98
CA ALA A 186 19.44 12.03 -0.14
C ALA A 186 20.71 12.37 -0.94
N GLU A 187 20.78 11.90 -2.18
CA GLU A 187 21.88 12.18 -3.11
C GLU A 187 21.80 13.59 -3.70
N ASP A 188 20.63 14.23 -3.66
CA ASP A 188 20.44 15.53 -4.27
C ASP A 188 20.94 16.69 -3.41
N PRO A 189 21.86 17.54 -3.90
CA PRO A 189 22.42 18.64 -3.12
C PRO A 189 21.38 19.63 -2.58
N ASP A 190 20.32 19.88 -3.36
CA ASP A 190 19.29 20.88 -3.05
C ASP A 190 18.14 20.29 -2.22
N LEU A 191 17.91 18.98 -2.26
CA LEU A 191 16.77 18.34 -1.60
C LEU A 191 17.14 17.47 -0.40
N LYS A 192 18.41 17.07 -0.24
CA LYS A 192 18.87 16.16 0.83
C LYS A 192 18.57 16.61 2.26
N HIS A 193 18.32 17.90 2.46
CA HIS A 193 18.02 18.47 3.77
C HIS A 193 16.54 18.34 4.15
N ILE A 194 15.67 17.97 3.20
CA ILE A 194 14.23 17.80 3.44
C ILE A 194 13.99 16.42 4.06
N PRO A 195 13.40 16.33 5.26
CA PRO A 195 13.08 15.05 5.89
C PRO A 195 11.98 14.31 5.11
N VAL A 196 12.10 12.99 5.08
CA VAL A 196 11.18 12.08 4.37
C VAL A 196 10.50 11.12 5.35
N ASN A 197 9.21 10.86 5.18
CA ASN A 197 8.50 9.79 5.86
C ASN A 197 7.93 8.81 4.83
N ILE A 198 7.97 7.52 5.14
CA ILE A 198 7.58 6.46 4.21
C ILE A 198 6.53 5.55 4.83
N VAL A 199 5.50 5.24 4.04
CA VAL A 199 4.63 4.08 4.23
C VAL A 199 4.83 3.10 3.07
N ALA A 200 5.29 1.88 3.37
CA ALA A 200 5.58 0.84 2.38
C ALA A 200 4.64 -0.36 2.57
N VAL A 201 3.75 -0.59 1.60
CA VAL A 201 2.83 -1.73 1.64
C VAL A 201 3.40 -2.86 0.78
N ASP A 202 3.84 -3.93 1.42
CA ASP A 202 4.40 -5.14 0.83
C ASP A 202 5.45 -4.89 -0.27
N PRO A 203 6.62 -4.30 0.09
CA PRO A 203 7.60 -3.85 -0.89
C PRO A 203 8.27 -5.01 -1.63
N VAL A 204 7.86 -5.24 -2.87
CA VAL A 204 8.37 -6.34 -3.73
C VAL A 204 9.29 -5.78 -4.80
N THR A 205 10.55 -6.23 -4.82
CA THR A 205 11.54 -5.79 -5.83
C THR A 205 11.44 -6.57 -7.14
N GLY A 206 10.90 -7.79 -7.09
CA GLY A 206 11.01 -8.75 -8.19
C GLY A 206 12.45 -9.27 -8.37
N PRO A 207 12.67 -10.14 -9.37
CA PRO A 207 13.91 -10.89 -9.49
C PRO A 207 15.11 -10.00 -9.84
N ARG A 208 16.26 -10.25 -9.19
CA ARG A 208 17.56 -9.61 -9.48
C ARG A 208 17.60 -8.08 -9.27
N ASN A 209 16.76 -7.56 -8.39
CA ASN A 209 16.65 -6.13 -8.09
C ASN A 209 17.12 -5.79 -6.66
N SER A 210 18.30 -6.28 -6.26
CA SER A 210 18.89 -6.12 -4.91
C SER A 210 19.76 -4.86 -4.73
N GLN A 211 19.65 -3.88 -5.62
CA GLN A 211 20.40 -2.62 -5.54
C GLN A 211 20.16 -1.91 -4.20
N LEU A 212 21.19 -1.22 -3.69
CA LEU A 212 21.15 -0.55 -2.38
C LEU A 212 19.91 0.36 -2.22
N ASN A 213 19.60 1.14 -3.26
CA ASN A 213 18.48 2.08 -3.25
C ASN A 213 17.08 1.41 -3.23
N ARG A 214 17.01 0.09 -3.38
CA ARG A 214 15.78 -0.70 -3.30
C ARG A 214 15.68 -1.50 -2.00
N THR A 215 16.83 -1.75 -1.36
CA THR A 215 16.99 -2.66 -0.21
C THR A 215 17.47 -1.98 1.06
N SER A 216 17.58 -0.65 1.06
CA SER A 216 17.95 0.14 2.24
C SER A 216 17.18 1.45 2.32
N ILE A 217 17.11 2.02 3.52
CA ILE A 217 16.47 3.31 3.82
C ILE A 217 17.55 4.32 4.27
N PRO A 218 17.67 5.48 3.59
CA PRO A 218 18.69 6.49 3.89
C PRO A 218 18.35 7.37 5.11
N SER A 219 19.34 8.09 5.64
CA SER A 219 19.24 8.86 6.90
C SER A 219 18.42 10.16 6.83
N ASN A 220 18.04 10.61 5.63
CA ASN A 220 17.06 11.68 5.46
C ASN A 220 15.63 11.19 5.79
N VAL A 221 15.39 9.88 5.83
CA VAL A 221 14.12 9.32 6.30
C VAL A 221 14.02 9.44 7.83
N LYS A 222 12.88 9.89 8.35
CA LYS A 222 12.63 10.01 9.80
C LYS A 222 11.76 8.88 10.31
N HIS A 223 10.71 8.56 9.57
CA HIS A 223 9.78 7.47 9.90
C HIS A 223 9.62 6.51 8.72
N TYR A 224 9.76 5.21 8.99
CA TYR A 224 9.56 4.13 8.04
C TYR A 224 8.51 3.15 8.58
N VAL A 225 7.31 3.20 8.00
CA VAL A 225 6.21 2.30 8.34
C VAL A 225 6.06 1.27 7.23
N ALA A 226 6.02 -0.02 7.56
CA ALA A 226 5.88 -1.06 6.57
C ALA A 226 4.86 -2.15 6.95
N PHE A 227 4.15 -2.65 5.94
CA PHE A 227 3.17 -3.72 6.06
C PHE A 227 3.58 -4.90 5.20
N TYR A 228 3.49 -6.12 5.74
CA TYR A 228 3.90 -7.35 5.04
C TYR A 228 2.80 -8.40 5.08
N ALA A 229 2.53 -9.01 3.93
CA ALA A 229 1.57 -10.10 3.79
C ALA A 229 2.20 -11.44 4.21
N GLN A 230 1.53 -12.23 5.04
CA GLN A 230 2.12 -13.50 5.50
C GLN A 230 1.92 -14.65 4.50
N ASP A 231 0.79 -14.66 3.79
CA ASP A 231 0.30 -15.82 3.04
C ASP A 231 0.57 -15.75 1.53
N GLU A 232 1.40 -14.82 1.08
CA GLU A 232 1.81 -14.73 -0.33
C GLU A 232 2.98 -15.67 -0.64
N LEU A 233 2.75 -16.66 -1.51
CA LEU A 233 3.76 -17.65 -1.93
C LEU A 233 4.13 -17.60 -3.41
N SER A 234 3.55 -16.67 -4.17
CA SER A 234 3.84 -16.55 -5.61
C SER A 234 5.32 -16.28 -5.85
N VAL A 235 5.88 -16.92 -6.87
CA VAL A 235 7.27 -16.69 -7.27
C VAL A 235 7.42 -15.25 -7.75
N PHE A 236 8.51 -14.60 -7.36
CA PHE A 236 8.83 -13.20 -7.64
C PHE A 236 8.04 -12.17 -6.82
N PHE A 237 7.30 -12.62 -5.81
CA PHE A 237 6.62 -11.77 -4.82
C PHE A 237 7.31 -11.77 -3.46
N GLU A 238 8.59 -12.13 -3.40
CA GLU A 238 9.40 -11.99 -2.21
C GLU A 238 9.55 -10.50 -1.85
N PRO A 239 9.09 -10.05 -0.66
CA PRO A 239 9.20 -8.67 -0.26
C PRO A 239 10.59 -8.40 0.30
N VAL A 240 10.96 -7.13 0.39
CA VAL A 240 12.20 -6.67 1.02
C VAL A 240 11.93 -6.09 2.41
N VAL A 241 12.68 -6.56 3.41
CA VAL A 241 12.85 -5.90 4.71
C VAL A 241 14.15 -5.11 4.62
N PRO A 242 14.10 -3.77 4.42
CA PRO A 242 15.30 -3.02 4.08
C PRO A 242 16.20 -2.81 5.30
N SER A 243 17.50 -2.62 5.05
CA SER A 243 18.41 -2.10 6.07
C SER A 243 18.11 -0.63 6.34
N LEU A 244 17.92 -0.25 7.60
CA LEU A 244 17.64 1.13 7.97
C LEU A 244 18.92 1.85 8.38
N ALA A 245 19.09 3.10 7.94
CA ALA A 245 20.15 3.97 8.46
C ALA A 245 19.91 4.32 9.94
N ASP A 246 20.98 4.69 10.64
CA ASP A 246 20.91 5.08 12.04
C ASP A 246 19.96 6.26 12.26
N GLY A 247 19.14 6.17 13.31
CA GLY A 247 18.18 7.20 13.70
C GLY A 247 16.85 7.18 12.94
N VAL A 248 16.67 6.29 11.95
CA VAL A 248 15.36 6.05 11.32
C VAL A 248 14.46 5.32 12.31
N GLN A 249 13.31 5.91 12.65
CA GLN A 249 12.30 5.23 13.46
C GLN A 249 11.45 4.34 12.56
N SER A 250 11.15 3.11 12.99
CA SER A 250 10.35 2.18 12.20
C SER A 250 9.23 1.52 12.96
N ALA A 251 8.15 1.22 12.24
CA ALA A 251 7.04 0.40 12.68
C ALA A 251 6.72 -0.62 11.59
N ILE A 252 6.79 -1.90 11.92
CA ILE A 252 6.59 -2.99 10.97
C ILE A 252 5.40 -3.83 11.41
N TYR A 253 4.48 -4.05 10.47
CA TYR A 253 3.22 -4.76 10.70
C TYR A 253 3.16 -5.97 9.78
N THR A 254 2.92 -7.14 10.37
CA THR A 254 2.58 -8.35 9.63
C THR A 254 1.08 -8.57 9.68
N LEU A 255 0.52 -8.96 8.55
CA LEU A 255 -0.90 -9.20 8.41
C LEU A 255 -1.14 -10.48 7.61
N PRO A 256 -2.14 -11.29 7.98
CA PRO A 256 -2.53 -12.45 7.20
C PRO A 256 -3.13 -12.01 5.85
N GLY A 257 -3.10 -12.93 4.90
CA GLY A 257 -3.49 -12.72 3.52
C GLY A 257 -2.33 -12.54 2.58
N ARG A 258 -2.70 -12.28 1.32
CA ARG A 258 -1.79 -12.22 0.18
C ARG A 258 -1.39 -10.80 -0.16
N HIS A 259 -0.52 -10.67 -1.16
CA HIS A 259 0.01 -9.39 -1.62
C HIS A 259 -1.06 -8.32 -1.86
N ALA A 260 -2.16 -8.70 -2.51
CA ALA A 260 -3.25 -7.79 -2.85
C ALA A 260 -4.34 -7.69 -1.78
N THR A 261 -4.37 -8.62 -0.81
CA THR A 261 -5.27 -8.55 0.35
C THR A 261 -4.99 -7.28 1.17
N LEU A 262 -3.72 -6.85 1.25
CA LEU A 262 -3.34 -5.64 1.98
C LEU A 262 -3.86 -4.32 1.36
N VAL A 263 -4.28 -4.35 0.10
CA VAL A 263 -4.78 -3.17 -0.62
C VAL A 263 -6.23 -3.28 -1.06
N GLY A 264 -6.96 -4.25 -0.50
CA GLY A 264 -8.41 -4.37 -0.67
C GLY A 264 -8.86 -5.33 -1.77
N ASN A 265 -7.95 -6.08 -2.39
CA ASN A 265 -8.30 -7.14 -3.34
C ASN A 265 -8.12 -8.51 -2.70
N ALA A 266 -9.13 -8.88 -1.91
CA ALA A 266 -9.20 -10.14 -1.19
C ALA A 266 -9.93 -11.27 -1.96
N GLY A 267 -10.83 -10.91 -2.90
CA GLY A 267 -11.94 -11.77 -3.31
C GLY A 267 -11.70 -12.78 -4.44
N ASN A 268 -10.59 -12.75 -5.17
CA ASN A 268 -10.51 -13.49 -6.43
C ASN A 268 -10.21 -15.00 -6.34
N TYR A 269 -10.09 -15.57 -5.14
CA TYR A 269 -9.39 -16.85 -5.00
C TYR A 269 -10.06 -17.92 -4.12
N ILE A 270 -11.16 -17.60 -3.43
CA ILE A 270 -11.91 -18.59 -2.60
C ILE A 270 -13.33 -18.87 -3.13
N GLY A 271 -13.76 -18.24 -4.23
CA GLY A 271 -14.99 -18.60 -4.94
C GLY A 271 -14.71 -19.53 -6.13
N THR A 272 -15.39 -20.67 -6.22
CA THR A 272 -15.46 -21.41 -7.47
C THR A 272 -16.14 -20.52 -8.52
N ALA A 273 -15.75 -20.64 -9.79
CA ALA A 273 -16.34 -19.92 -10.93
C ALA A 273 -17.89 -20.08 -11.09
N SER A 274 -18.53 -20.81 -10.19
CA SER A 274 -19.96 -21.07 -10.11
C SER A 274 -20.73 -20.12 -9.17
N ASP A 275 -20.07 -19.34 -8.31
CA ASP A 275 -20.75 -18.40 -7.40
C ASP A 275 -19.91 -17.14 -7.11
N PRO A 276 -19.96 -16.12 -8.00
CA PRO A 276 -19.27 -14.85 -7.84
C PRO A 276 -19.79 -13.99 -6.67
N GLU A 277 -20.96 -14.29 -6.10
CA GLU A 277 -21.50 -13.57 -4.94
C GLU A 277 -20.95 -14.10 -3.61
N SER A 278 -20.48 -15.34 -3.56
CA SER A 278 -19.95 -15.96 -2.33
C SER A 278 -18.60 -15.41 -1.82
N GLY A 279 -17.88 -14.62 -2.63
CA GLY A 279 -16.52 -14.15 -2.33
C GLY A 279 -16.39 -12.65 -1.99
N THR A 280 -17.50 -11.91 -1.94
CA THR A 280 -17.48 -10.43 -1.99
C THR A 280 -17.25 -9.72 -0.65
N ASP A 281 -17.39 -10.42 0.50
CA ASP A 281 -17.32 -9.82 1.86
C ASP A 281 -16.28 -10.48 2.81
N THR A 282 -15.36 -11.31 2.31
CA THR A 282 -14.37 -12.02 3.17
C THR A 282 -12.93 -11.48 3.04
N PHE A 283 -12.17 -11.55 4.14
CA PHE A 283 -10.74 -11.20 4.23
C PHE A 283 -10.36 -9.72 4.02
N PHE A 284 -11.27 -8.76 4.25
CA PHE A 284 -10.99 -7.31 4.07
C PHE A 284 -10.28 -6.64 5.25
N SER A 285 -10.29 -7.25 6.43
CA SER A 285 -9.72 -6.65 7.64
C SER A 285 -8.25 -6.21 7.47
N PRO A 286 -7.35 -6.96 6.79
CA PRO A 286 -5.98 -6.51 6.54
C PRO A 286 -5.94 -5.19 5.78
N ALA A 287 -6.71 -5.04 4.69
CA ALA A 287 -6.77 -3.80 3.92
C ALA A 287 -7.26 -2.62 4.75
N ARG A 288 -8.28 -2.84 5.59
CA ARG A 288 -8.86 -1.83 6.46
C ARG A 288 -7.85 -1.36 7.51
N VAL A 289 -7.13 -2.29 8.15
CA VAL A 289 -6.03 -2.00 9.09
C VAL A 289 -4.92 -1.19 8.40
N VAL A 290 -4.45 -1.63 7.22
CA VAL A 290 -3.43 -0.91 6.46
C VAL A 290 -3.90 0.50 6.12
N ARG A 291 -5.16 0.67 5.71
CA ARG A 291 -5.75 1.96 5.39
C ARG A 291 -5.80 2.89 6.59
N MET A 292 -6.41 2.46 7.70
CA MET A 292 -6.55 3.28 8.91
C MET A 292 -5.19 3.72 9.46
N LEU A 293 -4.21 2.81 9.49
CA LEU A 293 -2.85 3.15 9.93
C LEU A 293 -2.15 4.08 8.93
N SER A 294 -2.28 3.84 7.63
CA SER A 294 -1.69 4.72 6.61
C SER A 294 -2.26 6.14 6.69
N GLU A 295 -3.58 6.29 6.82
CA GLU A 295 -4.24 7.58 7.00
C GLU A 295 -3.80 8.24 8.32
N HIS A 296 -3.70 7.49 9.42
CA HIS A 296 -3.20 7.97 10.70
C HIS A 296 -1.76 8.50 10.61
N TYR A 297 -0.84 7.73 10.04
CA TYR A 297 0.55 8.15 9.88
C TYR A 297 0.67 9.36 8.95
N LEU A 298 0.06 9.32 7.77
CA LEU A 298 0.12 10.41 6.80
C LEU A 298 -0.43 11.72 7.40
N THR A 299 -1.56 11.67 8.10
CA THR A 299 -2.14 12.85 8.75
C THR A 299 -1.30 13.34 9.93
N SER A 300 -0.73 12.44 10.74
CA SER A 300 0.22 12.81 11.80
C SER A 300 1.49 13.49 11.26
N TRP A 301 1.88 13.13 10.03
CA TRP A 301 2.98 13.75 9.29
C TRP A 301 2.52 14.95 8.44
N GLY A 302 1.31 15.46 8.64
CA GLY A 302 0.84 16.70 8.01
C GLY A 302 0.34 16.58 6.57
N THR A 303 0.19 15.37 6.02
CA THR A 303 -0.57 15.18 4.78
C THR A 303 -2.04 15.55 5.05
N ALA A 304 -2.57 16.53 4.32
CA ALA A 304 -3.99 16.84 4.40
C ALA A 304 -4.79 15.73 3.71
N LEU A 305 -5.79 15.15 4.39
CA LEU A 305 -6.78 14.24 3.81
C LEU A 305 -8.19 14.83 4.01
N LYS A 306 -9.00 14.83 2.95
CA LYS A 306 -10.40 15.34 2.94
C LYS A 306 -11.40 14.29 3.40
N LEU A 307 -11.11 13.03 3.11
CA LEU A 307 -11.93 11.87 3.42
C LEU A 307 -11.01 10.82 4.04
N GLY A 308 -11.47 10.15 5.07
CA GLY A 308 -10.70 9.13 5.75
C GLY A 308 -11.58 8.32 6.69
N GLU A 309 -11.14 7.11 6.99
CA GLU A 309 -11.66 6.33 8.09
C GLU A 309 -10.85 6.71 9.34
N PRO A 310 -11.45 7.43 10.31
CA PRO A 310 -10.72 7.85 11.49
C PRO A 310 -10.20 6.64 12.25
N TYR A 311 -8.96 6.73 12.71
CA TYR A 311 -8.35 5.69 13.52
C TYR A 311 -9.19 5.44 14.79
N SER A 312 -9.50 4.16 15.06
CA SER A 312 -10.32 3.73 16.18
C SER A 312 -9.80 2.40 16.71
N ASP A 313 -9.37 2.37 17.97
CA ASP A 313 -8.85 1.16 18.60
C ASP A 313 -9.87 0.01 18.59
N THR A 314 -11.14 0.31 18.84
CA THR A 314 -12.22 -0.69 18.80
C THR A 314 -12.35 -1.31 17.41
N VAL A 315 -12.37 -0.50 16.36
CA VAL A 315 -12.45 -0.99 14.98
C VAL A 315 -11.20 -1.78 14.60
N MET A 316 -10.02 -1.36 15.07
CA MET A 316 -8.77 -2.08 14.85
C MET A 316 -8.79 -3.46 15.54
N LEU A 317 -9.27 -3.52 16.79
CA LEU A 317 -9.45 -4.77 17.54
C LEU A 317 -10.45 -5.70 16.83
N GLU A 318 -11.59 -5.18 16.37
CA GLU A 318 -12.56 -5.97 15.58
C GLU A 318 -11.94 -6.51 14.28
N CYS A 319 -11.13 -5.70 13.59
CA CYS A 319 -10.43 -6.14 12.39
C CYS A 319 -9.44 -7.27 12.70
N TYR A 320 -8.65 -7.13 13.77
CA TYR A 320 -7.73 -8.18 14.19
C TYR A 320 -8.46 -9.44 14.66
N ASP A 321 -9.59 -9.30 15.35
CA ASP A 321 -10.40 -10.44 15.77
C ASP A 321 -10.91 -11.23 14.58
N LYS A 322 -11.45 -10.52 13.58
CA LYS A 322 -11.87 -11.14 12.32
C LYS A 322 -10.73 -11.85 11.61
N MET A 323 -9.50 -11.33 11.72
CA MET A 323 -8.32 -11.99 11.17
C MET A 323 -8.01 -13.31 11.88
N VAL A 324 -8.12 -13.33 13.22
CA VAL A 324 -7.98 -14.56 14.03
C VAL A 324 -9.08 -15.56 13.69
N GLU A 325 -10.34 -15.13 13.62
CA GLU A 325 -11.47 -15.97 13.23
C GLU A 325 -11.27 -16.65 11.87
N GLN A 326 -10.70 -15.91 10.91
CA GLN A 326 -10.53 -16.33 9.53
C GLN A 326 -9.16 -16.95 9.21
N GLU A 327 -8.33 -17.25 10.22
CA GLU A 327 -6.95 -17.76 10.06
C GLU A 327 -6.84 -18.90 9.04
N LYS A 328 -7.70 -19.92 9.17
CA LYS A 328 -7.71 -21.07 8.24
C LYS A 328 -7.94 -20.67 6.79
N GLY A 329 -8.79 -19.67 6.56
CA GLY A 329 -9.05 -19.14 5.22
C GLY A 329 -7.85 -18.41 4.64
N TYR A 330 -7.14 -17.62 5.45
CA TYR A 330 -5.89 -16.98 5.03
C TYR A 330 -4.79 -17.99 4.69
N VAL A 331 -4.63 -19.04 5.51
CA VAL A 331 -3.70 -20.14 5.19
C VAL A 331 -4.09 -20.84 3.90
N ALA A 332 -5.40 -21.03 3.63
CA ALA A 332 -5.87 -21.64 2.39
C ALA A 332 -5.54 -20.79 1.14
N LEU A 333 -5.46 -19.46 1.27
CA LEU A 333 -5.05 -18.57 0.16
C LEU A 333 -3.63 -18.86 -0.36
N ARG A 334 -2.76 -19.52 0.42
CA ARG A 334 -1.42 -19.91 -0.03
C ARG A 334 -1.43 -20.80 -1.28
N ASN A 335 -2.53 -21.49 -1.55
CA ASN A 335 -2.69 -22.38 -2.69
C ASN A 335 -3.15 -21.68 -3.98
N THR A 336 -3.44 -20.38 -3.94
CA THR A 336 -4.08 -19.66 -5.06
C THR A 336 -3.12 -18.70 -5.77
N THR A 337 -1.88 -19.13 -6.03
CA THR A 337 -0.78 -18.24 -6.48
C THR A 337 -1.00 -17.55 -7.84
N TYR A 338 -0.48 -16.32 -8.01
CA TYR A 338 -0.42 -15.60 -9.30
C TYR A 338 0.44 -16.32 -10.35
N LYS A 339 1.46 -17.06 -9.89
CA LYS A 339 2.32 -17.93 -10.69
C LYS A 339 2.58 -19.18 -9.87
N THR A 340 2.17 -20.32 -10.41
CA THR A 340 2.16 -21.63 -9.75
C THR A 340 3.54 -22.00 -9.19
N ASN A 341 3.65 -22.06 -7.87
CA ASN A 341 4.69 -22.81 -7.19
C ASN A 341 4.16 -23.35 -5.85
N LEU A 342 3.65 -24.59 -5.90
CA LEU A 342 2.97 -25.27 -4.79
C LEU A 342 3.94 -25.87 -3.75
N TRP A 343 5.25 -25.61 -3.86
CA TRP A 343 6.28 -26.32 -3.09
C TRP A 343 6.83 -25.54 -1.89
N ARG A 344 6.32 -24.33 -1.60
CA ARG A 344 6.75 -23.52 -0.45
C ARG A 344 5.77 -23.69 0.69
N SER A 345 6.27 -23.98 1.89
CA SER A 345 5.45 -23.98 3.11
C SER A 345 5.31 -22.57 3.71
N GLU A 346 6.19 -21.65 3.31
CA GLU A 346 6.32 -20.33 3.91
C GLU A 346 6.83 -19.28 2.90
N ARG A 347 6.49 -18.01 3.15
CA ARG A 347 6.90 -16.87 2.33
C ARG A 347 8.41 -16.60 2.48
N PRO A 348 9.18 -16.57 1.38
CA PRO A 348 10.55 -16.08 1.42
C PRO A 348 10.59 -14.55 1.40
N VAL A 349 11.54 -13.97 2.11
CA VAL A 349 11.76 -12.52 2.21
C VAL A 349 13.23 -12.18 1.97
N THR A 350 13.49 -11.03 1.35
CA THR A 350 14.85 -10.48 1.20
C THR A 350 15.14 -9.57 2.39
N VAL A 351 16.21 -9.82 3.14
CA VAL A 351 16.61 -8.94 4.27
C VAL A 351 17.85 -8.14 3.88
N GLY A 352 17.71 -6.81 3.90
CA GLY A 352 18.76 -5.88 3.48
C GLY A 352 19.32 -6.23 2.10
N GLN A 353 20.64 -6.19 1.96
CA GLN A 353 21.35 -6.54 0.72
C GLN A 353 21.67 -8.04 0.57
N SER A 354 20.97 -8.91 1.30
CA SER A 354 21.20 -10.36 1.19
C SER A 354 20.93 -10.87 -0.23
N TRP A 355 21.83 -11.72 -0.72
CA TRP A 355 21.66 -12.45 -1.99
C TRP A 355 20.73 -13.66 -1.86
N PHE A 356 20.45 -14.09 -0.63
CA PHE A 356 19.60 -15.23 -0.32
C PHE A 356 18.35 -14.75 0.42
N ASN A 357 17.22 -15.40 0.10
CA ASN A 357 15.99 -15.18 0.83
C ASN A 357 16.04 -15.91 2.18
N THR A 358 15.41 -15.31 3.18
CA THR A 358 15.16 -15.89 4.51
C THR A 358 13.69 -16.27 4.60
N ASN A 359 13.35 -17.27 5.42
CA ASN A 359 11.96 -17.56 5.72
C ASN A 359 11.34 -16.43 6.56
N PHE A 360 10.09 -16.06 6.27
CA PHE A 360 9.36 -14.97 6.91
C PHE A 360 9.45 -15.00 8.46
N SER A 361 9.19 -16.16 9.07
CA SER A 361 9.19 -16.43 10.51
C SER A 361 10.56 -16.34 11.17
N LEU A 362 11.64 -16.42 10.38
CA LEU A 362 13.01 -16.29 10.87
C LEU A 362 13.49 -14.84 10.92
N VAL A 363 12.68 -13.89 10.43
CA VAL A 363 13.01 -12.45 10.47
C VAL A 363 12.39 -11.84 11.73
N PRO A 364 13.19 -11.44 12.75
CA PRO A 364 12.65 -10.98 14.03
C PRO A 364 11.70 -9.79 13.89
N GLN A 365 11.94 -8.88 12.94
CA GLN A 365 11.09 -7.72 12.68
C GLN A 365 9.68 -8.10 12.18
N LEU A 366 9.54 -9.30 11.60
CA LEU A 366 8.29 -9.83 11.05
C LEU A 366 7.64 -10.87 11.95
N LYS A 367 8.26 -11.19 13.09
CA LYS A 367 7.75 -12.22 14.00
C LYS A 367 6.99 -11.55 15.15
N PRO A 368 5.65 -11.62 15.18
CA PRO A 368 4.90 -11.23 16.37
C PRO A 368 4.93 -12.33 17.44
N ASP A 369 4.37 -12.04 18.62
CA ASP A 369 4.13 -13.08 19.62
C ASP A 369 3.11 -14.11 19.12
N ASP A 370 3.16 -15.34 19.63
CA ASP A 370 2.34 -16.47 19.17
C ASP A 370 0.82 -16.25 19.35
N TRP A 371 0.39 -15.21 20.08
CA TRP A 371 -1.03 -14.96 20.42
C TRP A 371 -1.71 -13.88 19.58
N PHE A 372 -0.94 -12.98 18.98
CA PHE A 372 -1.47 -11.77 18.35
C PHE A 372 -0.97 -11.66 16.91
N ILE A 373 -1.87 -11.23 16.01
CA ILE A 373 -1.54 -10.96 14.60
C ILE A 373 -0.26 -10.13 14.41
N ASN A 374 -0.08 -9.10 15.23
CA ASN A 374 1.15 -8.30 15.31
C ASN A 374 1.30 -7.57 16.66
N TRP A 375 2.43 -6.89 16.84
CA TRP A 375 2.73 -6.08 18.04
C TRP A 375 1.68 -5.01 18.34
N HIS A 376 1.04 -4.47 17.31
CA HIS A 376 0.00 -3.45 17.48
C HIS A 376 -1.30 -4.07 17.99
N HIS A 377 -1.70 -5.23 17.47
CA HIS A 377 -2.82 -6.00 18.04
C HIS A 377 -2.59 -6.29 19.54
N ARG A 378 -1.40 -6.77 19.92
CA ARG A 378 -1.02 -6.95 21.33
C ARG A 378 -1.15 -5.65 22.13
N SER A 379 -0.59 -4.56 21.63
CA SER A 379 -0.57 -3.27 22.34
C SER A 379 -1.98 -2.74 22.60
N LEU A 380 -2.88 -2.86 21.61
CA LEU A 380 -4.28 -2.51 21.78
C LEU A 380 -4.97 -3.41 22.81
N PHE A 381 -4.71 -4.71 22.77
CA PHE A 381 -5.28 -5.64 23.72
C PHE A 381 -4.82 -5.32 25.16
N GLU A 382 -3.52 -5.08 25.35
CA GLU A 382 -2.94 -4.68 26.64
C GLU A 382 -3.55 -3.36 27.15
N GLN A 383 -3.71 -2.37 26.28
CA GLN A 383 -4.27 -1.07 26.64
C GLN A 383 -5.75 -1.15 27.05
N HIS A 384 -6.56 -1.94 26.33
CA HIS A 384 -8.02 -1.99 26.53
C HIS A 384 -8.46 -3.07 27.52
N PHE A 385 -7.65 -4.12 27.70
CA PHE A 385 -7.93 -5.24 28.60
C PHE A 385 -6.74 -5.56 29.52
N PRO A 386 -6.16 -4.58 30.25
CA PRO A 386 -4.97 -4.83 31.08
C PRO A 386 -5.21 -5.85 32.20
N GLN A 387 -6.46 -5.95 32.69
CA GLN A 387 -6.86 -6.92 33.72
C GLN A 387 -6.82 -8.36 33.21
N LEU A 388 -6.98 -8.55 31.90
CA LEU A 388 -6.83 -9.85 31.24
C LEU A 388 -5.37 -10.04 30.84
N TYR A 389 -4.79 -9.06 30.16
CA TYR A 389 -3.45 -9.18 29.59
C TYR A 389 -2.36 -9.46 30.64
N ALA A 390 -2.37 -8.76 31.78
CA ALA A 390 -1.31 -8.89 32.78
C ALA A 390 -1.21 -10.32 33.38
N PRO A 391 -2.30 -10.98 33.82
CA PRO A 391 -2.27 -12.40 34.17
C PRO A 391 -1.84 -13.33 33.03
N LEU A 392 -2.42 -13.16 31.83
CA LEU A 392 -2.09 -14.02 30.67
C LEU A 392 -0.59 -13.96 30.32
N SER A 393 0.01 -12.77 30.39
CA SER A 393 1.45 -12.57 30.14
C SER A 393 2.34 -13.34 31.13
N ARG A 394 1.81 -13.69 32.31
CA ARG A 394 2.47 -14.53 33.33
C ARG A 394 2.01 -15.99 33.30
N HIS A 395 1.22 -16.40 32.30
CA HIS A 395 0.60 -17.72 32.20
C HIS A 395 -0.33 -18.03 33.39
N GLU A 396 -1.02 -16.99 33.89
CA GLU A 396 -1.99 -17.08 34.99
C GLU A 396 -3.41 -16.85 34.47
N TRP A 397 -4.39 -17.56 35.04
CA TRP A 397 -5.79 -17.32 34.72
C TRP A 397 -6.31 -16.04 35.41
N PRO A 398 -6.97 -15.12 34.69
CA PRO A 398 -7.47 -13.88 35.26
C PRO A 398 -8.76 -14.16 36.09
N ASN A 399 -8.66 -14.04 37.41
CA ASN A 399 -9.73 -14.43 38.37
C ASN A 399 -10.28 -13.28 39.23
N SER A 400 -9.94 -12.02 38.94
CA SER A 400 -10.45 -10.87 39.73
C SER A 400 -11.87 -10.46 39.28
N PRO A 401 -12.67 -9.80 40.13
CA PRO A 401 -13.95 -9.23 39.72
C PRO A 401 -13.86 -8.30 38.50
N GLU A 402 -12.78 -7.51 38.41
CA GLU A 402 -12.50 -6.62 37.29
C GLU A 402 -12.14 -7.42 36.02
N ALA A 403 -11.48 -8.57 36.16
CA ALA A 403 -11.24 -9.48 35.05
C ALA A 403 -12.55 -10.04 34.50
N HIS A 404 -13.51 -10.45 35.34
CA HIS A 404 -14.81 -10.95 34.86
C HIS A 404 -15.60 -9.90 34.05
N GLU A 405 -15.53 -8.63 34.45
CA GLU A 405 -16.10 -7.54 33.64
C GLU A 405 -15.33 -7.33 32.34
N ALA A 406 -14.00 -7.39 32.38
CA ALA A 406 -13.19 -7.31 31.17
C ALA A 406 -13.45 -8.47 30.20
N VAL A 407 -13.73 -9.68 30.70
CA VAL A 407 -14.15 -10.85 29.89
C VAL A 407 -15.41 -10.53 29.10
N ARG A 408 -16.48 -10.03 29.76
CA ARG A 408 -17.72 -9.65 29.06
C ARG A 408 -17.49 -8.64 27.94
N ARG A 409 -16.58 -7.68 28.15
CA ARG A 409 -16.24 -6.68 27.13
C ARG A 409 -15.43 -7.27 25.99
N VAL A 410 -14.41 -8.08 26.27
CA VAL A 410 -13.57 -8.69 25.23
C VAL A 410 -14.35 -9.68 24.39
N GLU A 411 -15.31 -10.42 24.97
CA GLU A 411 -16.22 -11.31 24.24
C GLU A 411 -17.14 -10.56 23.25
N THR A 412 -17.32 -9.25 23.45
CA THR A 412 -18.09 -8.42 22.52
C THR A 412 -17.23 -7.86 21.38
N VAL A 413 -15.98 -7.46 21.68
CA VAL A 413 -15.12 -6.71 20.74
C VAL A 413 -14.09 -7.62 20.03
N ALA A 414 -13.54 -8.59 20.74
CA ALA A 414 -12.50 -9.49 20.25
C ALA A 414 -12.67 -10.95 20.77
N PRO A 415 -13.83 -11.58 20.52
CA PRO A 415 -14.13 -12.93 21.02
C PRO A 415 -13.19 -14.01 20.49
N SER A 416 -12.77 -13.93 19.23
CA SER A 416 -11.91 -14.94 18.60
C SER A 416 -10.49 -14.88 19.15
N THR A 417 -9.99 -13.67 19.41
CA THR A 417 -8.71 -13.39 20.05
C THR A 417 -8.73 -13.88 21.49
N TRP A 418 -9.79 -13.57 22.23
CA TRP A 418 -9.98 -14.06 23.59
C TRP A 418 -9.97 -15.59 23.63
N LYS A 419 -10.75 -16.24 22.76
CA LYS A 419 -10.79 -17.69 22.66
C LYS A 419 -9.41 -18.29 22.33
N ALA A 420 -8.66 -17.70 21.39
CA ALA A 420 -7.32 -18.16 21.04
C ALA A 420 -6.35 -18.08 22.24
N LEU A 421 -6.44 -17.01 23.03
CA LEU A 421 -5.65 -16.84 24.26
C LEU A 421 -6.02 -17.88 25.33
N THR A 422 -7.31 -18.15 25.54
CA THR A 422 -7.76 -19.10 26.55
C THR A 422 -7.49 -20.55 26.17
N ASP A 423 -7.67 -20.92 24.90
CA ASP A 423 -7.40 -22.28 24.39
C ASP A 423 -5.93 -22.68 24.61
N LEU A 424 -5.02 -21.71 24.62
CA LEU A 424 -3.58 -21.94 24.82
C LEU A 424 -3.21 -22.13 26.29
N LEU A 425 -3.89 -21.42 27.21
CA LEU A 425 -3.64 -21.52 28.65
C LEU A 425 -4.40 -22.64 29.34
N ASP A 426 -5.55 -23.04 28.78
CA ASP A 426 -6.43 -24.06 29.30
C ASP A 426 -6.94 -24.96 28.16
N PRO A 427 -6.06 -25.76 27.54
CA PRO A 427 -6.41 -26.61 26.40
C PRO A 427 -7.46 -27.69 26.76
N GLU A 428 -7.67 -27.96 28.05
CA GLU A 428 -8.68 -28.90 28.55
C GLU A 428 -10.01 -28.21 28.94
N GLY A 429 -10.08 -26.88 28.90
CA GLY A 429 -11.30 -26.10 29.16
C GLY A 429 -11.80 -26.14 30.62
N ILE A 430 -10.91 -26.39 31.59
CA ILE A 430 -11.23 -26.57 33.02
C ILE A 430 -11.65 -25.25 33.69
N HIS A 431 -11.14 -24.12 33.22
CA HIS A 431 -11.31 -22.78 33.80
C HIS A 431 -12.34 -21.96 33.03
N ALA A 432 -12.44 -22.12 31.70
CA ALA A 432 -13.48 -21.48 30.89
C ALA A 432 -14.91 -21.86 31.32
N GLN A 433 -15.12 -23.03 31.95
CA GLN A 433 -16.42 -23.46 32.45
C GLN A 433 -16.85 -22.81 33.79
N LYS A 434 -15.98 -22.04 34.45
CA LYS A 434 -16.19 -21.53 35.81
C LYS A 434 -16.45 -20.02 35.90
N VAL A 435 -16.35 -19.29 34.79
CA VAL A 435 -16.47 -17.83 34.70
C VAL A 435 -17.83 -17.42 34.16
#